data_AF-A0A0B0EL81-F1
#
_entry.id   AF-A0A0B0EL81-F1
#
_cell.length_a   1.000
_cell.length_b   1.000
_cell.length_c   1.000
_cell.angle_alpha   90.00
_cell.angle_beta   90.00
_cell.angle_gamma   90.00
#
_symmetry.space_group_name_H-M   'P 1'
#
loop_
_entity.id
_entity.type
_entity.pdbx_description
1 polymer ?
#
loop_
_entity_poly.entity_id
_entity_poly.type
_entity_poly.pdbx_seq_one_letter_code
_entity_poly.pdbx_strand_id
1 'polypeptide(L)' 'MYILGIGGYTLDAAAVLVKDGELIAAVEEERFTRRKHEGGMPYQAIDYCLKEANITLKDIDHIASAISPG' A
#
# COMPACT_ATOMS: atom_id res chain seq x y z
N MET A 1 0.04 -12.80 -10.34
CA MET A 1 -0.16 -11.37 -10.63
C MET A 1 -0.23 -10.60 -9.33
N TYR A 2 0.70 -9.69 -9.09
CA TYR A 2 0.73 -8.80 -7.92
C TYR A 2 0.17 -7.42 -8.25
N ILE A 3 -0.78 -6.96 -7.43
CA ILE A 3 -1.35 -5.61 -7.51
C ILE A 3 -1.08 -4.90 -6.19
N LEU A 4 -0.40 -3.75 -6.27
CA LEU A 4 -0.17 -2.85 -5.14
C LEU A 4 -1.20 -1.71 -5.17
N GLY A 5 -2.12 -1.70 -4.22
CA GLY A 5 -3.03 -0.59 -3.97
C GLY A 5 -2.41 0.43 -3.02
N ILE A 6 -2.51 1.72 -3.35
CA ILE A 6 -2.06 2.83 -2.51
C ILE A 6 -3.13 3.92 -2.43
N GLY A 7 -3.27 4.55 -1.26
CA GLY A 7 -4.31 5.55 -1.04
C GLY A 7 -4.16 6.29 0.29
N GLY A 8 -5.23 6.98 0.69
CA GLY A 8 -5.27 7.74 1.95
C GLY A 8 -4.40 9.00 1.93
N TYR A 9 -4.20 9.59 0.75
CA TYR A 9 -3.27 10.72 0.58
C TYR A 9 -3.62 11.95 1.43
N THR A 10 -4.88 12.16 1.76
CA THR A 10 -5.34 13.27 2.60
C THR A 10 -5.55 12.89 4.07
N LEU A 11 -5.85 11.61 4.33
CA LEU A 11 -6.13 11.06 5.65
C LEU A 11 -5.96 9.54 5.57
N ASP A 12 -5.34 8.94 6.58
CA ASP A 12 -5.15 7.49 6.71
C ASP A 12 -4.40 6.87 5.52
N ALA A 13 -3.21 7.38 5.22
CA ALA A 13 -2.35 6.83 4.17
C ALA A 13 -2.14 5.33 4.38
N ALA A 14 -2.34 4.52 3.34
CA ALA A 14 -2.31 3.07 3.46
C ALA A 14 -1.86 2.38 2.17
N ALA A 15 -1.36 1.15 2.31
CA ALA A 15 -1.01 0.28 1.20
C ALA A 15 -1.66 -1.11 1.36
N VAL A 16 -1.97 -1.73 0.23
CA VAL A 16 -2.58 -3.06 0.13
C VAL A 16 -1.86 -3.85 -0.96
N LEU A 17 -1.53 -5.11 -0.69
CA LEU A 17 -0.99 -6.03 -1.68
C LEU A 17 -1.92 -7.22 -1.88
N VAL A 18 -2.28 -7.45 -3.13
CA VAL A 18 -3.10 -8.57 -3.58
C VAL A 18 -2.29 -9.42 -4.56
N LYS A 19 -2.39 -10.75 -4.44
CA LYS A 19 -1.80 -11.71 -5.37
C LYS A 19 -2.89 -12.60 -5.93
N ASP A 20 -3.10 -12.57 -7.24
CA ASP A 20 -4.05 -13.45 -7.94
C ASP A 20 -5.47 -13.45 -7.33
N GLY A 21 -5.90 -12.28 -6.84
CA GLY A 21 -7.20 -12.08 -6.20
C GLY A 21 -7.22 -12.32 -4.68
N GLU A 22 -6.13 -12.81 -4.10
CA GLU A 22 -6.00 -13.04 -2.66
C GLU A 22 -5.28 -11.89 -1.95
N LEU A 23 -5.82 -11.45 -0.83
CA LEU A 23 -5.19 -10.43 0.01
C LEU A 23 -3.94 -10.99 0.70
N ILE A 24 -2.79 -10.35 0.48
CA ILE A 24 -1.54 -10.69 1.16
C ILE A 24 -1.34 -9.81 2.40
N ALA A 25 -1.44 -8.50 2.23
CA ALA A 25 -1.25 -7.52 3.30
C ALA A 25 -2.09 -6.26 3.06
N ALA A 26 -2.56 -5.64 4.14
CA ALA A 26 -3.20 -4.33 4.13
C ALA A 26 -2.84 -3.60 5.42
N VAL A 27 -2.24 -2.43 5.32
CA VAL A 27 -1.75 -1.71 6.49
C VAL A 27 -1.75 -0.20 6.27
N GLU A 28 -2.10 0.53 7.33
CA GLU A 28 -2.00 2.00 7.40
C GLU A 28 -0.60 2.44 7.80
N GLU A 29 -0.15 3.57 7.24
CA GLU A 29 1.15 4.18 7.51
C GLU A 29 1.30 4.59 8.99
N GLU A 30 0.20 4.99 9.65
CA GLU A 30 0.20 5.39 11.07
C GLU A 30 0.65 4.28 12.03
N ARG A 31 0.58 3.01 11.59
CA ARG A 31 1.08 1.86 12.37
C ARG A 31 2.60 1.94 12.52
N PHE A 32 3.29 2.49 11.52
CA PHE A 32 4.74 2.67 11.52
C PHE A 32 5.16 4.06 12.00
N THR A 33 4.54 5.12 11.50
CA THR A 33 4.93 6.51 11.86
C THR A 33 4.48 6.92 13.26
N ARG A 34 3.48 6.22 13.82
CA ARG A 34 2.83 6.55 15.09
C ARG A 34 2.16 7.93 15.10
N ARG A 35 1.91 8.50 13.92
CA ARG A 35 1.19 9.76 13.72
C ARG A 35 -0.23 9.44 13.28
N LYS A 36 -1.18 9.69 14.19
CA LYS A 36 -2.58 9.32 13.99
C LYS A 36 -3.18 10.08 12.80
N HIS A 37 -3.91 9.37 11.95
CA HIS A 37 -4.56 9.86 10.75
C HIS A 37 -3.64 10.56 9.75
N GLU A 38 -2.38 10.14 9.70
CA GLU A 38 -1.42 10.70 8.76
C GLU A 38 -1.83 10.39 7.32
N GLY A 39 -2.11 11.43 6.55
CA GLY A 39 -2.16 11.37 5.10
C GLY A 39 -0.78 11.51 4.49
N GLY A 40 -0.68 11.25 3.18
CA GLY A 40 0.54 11.39 2.40
C GLY A 40 0.86 10.12 1.64
N MET A 41 2.13 9.94 1.29
CA MET A 41 2.58 8.72 0.62
C MET A 41 2.86 7.61 1.64
N PRO A 42 2.25 6.43 1.52
CA PRO A 42 2.36 5.33 2.49
C PRO A 42 3.65 4.52 2.30
N TYR A 43 4.82 5.15 2.49
CA TYR A 43 6.12 4.52 2.19
C TYR A 43 6.40 3.27 3.03
N GLN A 44 6.17 3.31 4.34
CA GLN A 44 6.46 2.17 5.21
C GLN A 44 5.42 1.06 5.06
N ALA A 45 4.17 1.42 4.79
CA ALA A 45 3.13 0.46 4.46
C ALA A 45 3.41 -0.27 3.14
N ILE A 46 3.92 0.42 2.11
CA ILE A 46 4.37 -0.21 0.86
C ILE A 46 5.52 -1.19 1.15
N ASP A 47 6.54 -0.74 1.88
CA ASP A 47 7.71 -1.57 2.22
C ASP A 47 7.30 -2.82 3.01
N TYR A 48 6.38 -2.67 3.97
CA TYR A 48 5.81 -3.79 4.72
C TYR A 48 5.11 -4.79 3.80
N CYS A 49 4.26 -4.33 2.89
CA CYS A 49 3.54 -5.19 1.95
C CYS A 49 4.50 -6.01 1.07
N LEU A 50 5.56 -5.38 0.55
CA LEU A 50 6.57 -6.07 -0.26
C LEU A 50 7.33 -7.12 0.56
N LYS A 51 7.66 -6.80 1.82
CA LYS A 51 8.33 -7.72 2.75
C LYS A 51 7.47 -8.93 3.10
N GLU A 52 6.18 -8.76 3.37
CA GLU A 52 5.25 -9.86 3.67
C GLU A 52 5.15 -10.87 2.52
N ALA A 53 5.20 -10.40 1.27
CA ALA A 53 5.22 -11.26 0.09
C ALA A 53 6.64 -11.76 -0.30
N ASN A 54 7.70 -11.26 0.35
CA ASN A 54 9.09 -11.47 -0.02
C ASN A 54 9.38 -11.16 -1.50
N ILE A 55 8.88 -10.02 -1.97
CA ILE A 55 9.06 -9.52 -3.34
C ILE A 55 9.64 -8.10 -3.35
N THR A 56 9.96 -7.61 -4.55
CA THR A 56 10.39 -6.24 -4.79
C THR A 56 9.38 -5.49 -5.64
N LEU A 57 9.56 -4.18 -5.76
CA LEU A 57 8.78 -3.33 -6.67
C LEU A 57 8.81 -3.82 -8.14
N LYS A 58 9.85 -4.55 -8.56
CA LYS A 58 9.96 -5.10 -9.92
C LYS A 58 9.00 -6.26 -10.20
N ASP A 59 8.50 -6.88 -9.15
CA ASP A 59 7.59 -8.03 -9.22
C ASP A 59 6.11 -7.59 -9.22
N ILE A 60 5.85 -6.29 -9.09
CA ILE A 60 4.50 -5.70 -9.12
C ILE A 60 4.08 -5.51 -10.57
N ASP A 61 2.94 -6.12 -10.94
CA ASP A 61 2.39 -6.00 -12.29
C ASP A 61 1.60 -4.70 -12.46
N HIS A 62 0.87 -4.28 -11.42
CA HIS A 62 0.03 -3.10 -11.43
C HIS A 62 0.08 -2.33 -10.12
N ILE A 63 0.05 -1.00 -10.23
CA ILE A 63 -0.17 -0.10 -9.10
C ILE A 63 -1.52 0.58 -9.29
N ALA A 64 -2.41 0.40 -8.31
CA ALA A 64 -3.71 1.07 -8.26
C ALA A 64 -3.64 2.22 -7.25
N SER A 65 -4.13 3.39 -7.64
CA SER A 65 -4.23 4.55 -6.76
C SER A 65 -5.69 4.88 -6.49
N ALA A 66 -6.03 5.15 -5.23
CA ALA A 66 -7.37 5.56 -4.80
C ALA A 66 -7.67 7.04 -5.14
N ILE A 67 -7.40 7.46 -6.37
CA ILE A 67 -7.71 8.78 -6.92
C ILE A 67 -8.56 8.57 -8.18
N SER A 68 -9.67 9.30 -8.30
CA SER A 68 -10.32 9.46 -9.60
C SER A 68 -9.58 10.53 -10.41
N PRO A 69 -8.97 10.19 -11.56
CA PRO A 69 -8.57 11.20 -12.51
C PRO A 69 -9.87 11.84 -13.04
N GLY A 70 -10.11 13.09 -12.64
CA GLY A 70 -11.25 13.87 -13.15
C GLY A 70 -11.18 14.11 -14.64
#